data_AF-A0A846TG24-F1
#
_entry.id   AF-A0A846TG24-F1
#
_cell.length_a   1.000
_cell.length_b   1.000
_cell.length_c   1.000
_cell.angle_alpha   90.00
_cell.angle_beta   90.00
_cell.angle_gamma   90.00
#
_symmetry.space_group_name_H-M   'P 1'
#
loop_
_entity.id
_entity.type
_entity.pdbx_description
1 polymer ?
#
loop_
_entity_poly.entity_id
_entity_poly.type
_entity_poly.pdbx_seq_one_letter_code
_entity_poly.pdbx_strand_id
1 'polypeptide(L)'
;MTTPKTSFLSLDTIVLGLSMLTVSPAWAGDIVLAVEEPAVNSVYSGVANLRGWVVGAAGISRVELYVDGVFATHIPVGGQRSDVGKNYPNYPDSSNAGFSMAFNYSALSVGSHAIRIRAVDLENASRDSSVGFSVTRFDNPYIADPAKISLAGASGTFDGRSLSLKNVTADGKVYDVRLDWRTEAQGFVITQIAAVGEPPADNFSGAYHSKVAQTSNSCVFAVASQTESELKLTQNGSQLSGTESNTLSVAGTVDSLGNFSLTSVRQVQNSSASCRGESYFSYRGNFPGQTVAITIQYEYFGSCPYSNCTAGFQGSITKTSSTTHAEDSDRATAGVGNSTPLLELAKEPQELDVR
;
A
#
# COMPACT_ATOMS: atom_id res chain seq x y z
N MET A 1 -29.80 96.80 23.38
CA MET A 1 -30.15 95.51 22.75
C MET A 1 -28.86 94.82 22.33
N THR A 2 -28.65 93.67 22.96
CA THR A 2 -27.60 92.66 22.82
C THR A 2 -27.79 91.83 21.55
N THR A 3 -26.70 91.48 20.86
CA THR A 3 -26.18 90.09 20.68
C THR A 3 -24.99 90.02 19.69
N PRO A 4 -24.14 88.98 19.77
CA PRO A 4 -22.71 89.05 19.45
C PRO A 4 -22.27 88.27 18.18
N LYS A 5 -21.03 88.55 17.76
CA LYS A 5 -20.25 87.81 16.75
C LYS A 5 -19.91 86.39 17.24
N THR A 6 -20.09 85.38 16.39
CA THR A 6 -19.55 84.03 16.58
C THR A 6 -18.56 83.69 15.47
N SER A 7 -17.36 83.31 15.92
CA SER A 7 -16.23 82.82 15.14
C SER A 7 -16.38 81.30 15.00
N PHE A 8 -16.23 80.75 13.81
CA PHE A 8 -16.15 79.30 13.60
C PHE A 8 -14.68 78.86 13.57
N LEU A 9 -14.32 77.97 14.49
CA LEU A 9 -13.03 77.29 14.57
C LEU A 9 -13.08 76.02 13.69
N SER A 10 -12.05 75.85 12.85
CA SER A 10 -11.76 74.62 12.10
C SER A 10 -11.22 73.56 13.06
N LEU A 11 -11.83 72.37 13.09
CA LEU A 11 -11.28 71.18 13.76
C LEU A 11 -10.58 70.30 12.72
N ASP A 12 -9.25 70.32 12.71
CA ASP A 12 -8.45 69.32 12.00
C ASP A 12 -8.58 67.97 12.72
N THR A 13 -9.05 66.97 11.98
CA THR A 13 -9.22 65.60 12.49
C THR A 13 -7.91 64.84 12.28
N ILE A 14 -7.19 64.55 13.37
CA ILE A 14 -6.02 63.66 13.36
C ILE A 14 -6.51 62.22 13.25
N VAL A 15 -6.26 61.56 12.11
CA VAL A 15 -6.50 60.13 11.90
C VAL A 15 -5.27 59.37 12.40
N LEU A 16 -5.34 58.80 13.61
CA LEU A 16 -4.39 57.80 14.09
C LEU A 16 -4.69 56.47 13.39
N GLY A 17 -3.87 56.11 12.41
CA GLY A 17 -3.91 54.81 11.75
C GLY A 17 -3.49 53.70 12.71
N LEU A 18 -4.47 53.00 13.29
CA LEU A 18 -4.25 51.80 14.08
C LEU A 18 -4.07 50.63 13.11
N SER A 19 -2.82 50.32 12.74
CA SER A 19 -2.50 49.08 12.03
C SER A 19 -2.75 47.89 12.96
N MET A 20 -3.93 47.27 12.86
CA MET A 20 -4.18 45.99 13.50
C MET A 20 -3.35 44.91 12.78
N LEU A 21 -2.24 44.50 13.39
CA LEU A 21 -1.61 43.22 13.07
C LEU A 21 -2.60 42.12 13.46
N THR A 22 -3.22 41.50 12.47
CA THR A 22 -3.95 40.24 12.67
C THR A 22 -2.93 39.15 12.92
N VAL A 23 -2.62 38.89 14.19
CA VAL A 23 -1.97 37.63 14.58
C VAL A 23 -3.04 36.56 14.53
N SER A 24 -3.08 35.80 13.44
CA SER A 24 -3.82 34.54 13.42
C SER A 24 -3.25 33.67 14.54
N PRO A 25 -4.06 33.17 15.50
CA PRO A 25 -3.55 32.18 16.43
C PRO A 25 -3.07 30.98 15.59
N ALA A 26 -1.78 30.65 15.65
CA ALA A 26 -1.33 29.32 15.30
C ALA A 26 -1.94 28.41 16.37
N TRP A 27 -2.85 27.52 15.97
CA TRP A 27 -3.46 26.60 16.92
C TRP A 27 -2.37 25.59 17.31
N ALA A 28 -2.09 25.49 18.60
CA ALA A 28 -1.32 24.38 19.17
C ALA A 28 -1.89 23.05 18.61
N GLY A 29 -1.02 22.20 18.05
CA GLY A 29 -1.42 20.89 17.53
C GLY A 29 -1.85 20.79 16.07
N ASP A 30 -1.59 21.82 15.24
CA ASP A 30 -1.69 21.66 13.79
C ASP A 30 -0.44 20.99 13.21
N ILE A 31 -0.49 19.65 13.09
CA ILE A 31 0.56 18.81 12.50
C ILE A 31 0.00 18.11 11.26
N VAL A 32 0.73 18.17 10.15
CA VAL A 32 0.48 17.37 8.94
C VAL A 32 1.60 16.36 8.78
N LEU A 33 1.24 15.09 8.66
CA LEU A 33 2.15 13.95 8.60
C LEU A 33 1.76 13.04 7.44
N ALA A 34 2.75 12.68 6.62
CA ALA A 34 2.60 11.67 5.59
C ALA A 34 3.72 10.63 5.70
N VAL A 35 3.33 9.36 5.64
CA VAL A 35 4.25 8.22 5.53
C VAL A 35 4.23 7.78 4.07
N GLU A 36 5.40 7.77 3.44
CA GLU A 36 5.55 7.43 2.02
C GLU A 36 6.10 6.00 1.86
N GLU A 37 7.00 5.58 2.73
CA GLU A 37 7.48 4.20 2.81
C GLU A 37 7.57 3.72 4.27
N PRO A 38 7.11 2.50 4.59
CA PRO A 38 6.48 1.53 3.70
C PRO A 38 5.13 2.01 3.16
N ALA A 39 4.79 1.57 1.95
CA ALA A 39 3.48 1.80 1.36
C ALA A 39 2.46 0.77 1.91
N VAL A 40 1.19 1.19 2.00
CA VAL A 40 0.10 0.35 2.48
C VAL A 40 0.02 -0.95 1.68
N ASN A 41 -0.14 -2.07 2.39
CA ASN A 41 -0.29 -3.43 1.85
C ASN A 41 0.85 -3.87 0.89
N SER A 42 2.01 -3.23 0.98
CA SER A 42 3.18 -3.58 0.18
C SER A 42 4.08 -4.58 0.90
N VAL A 43 4.91 -5.28 0.13
CA VAL A 43 5.80 -6.32 0.67
C VAL A 43 7.23 -5.80 0.74
N TYR A 44 7.90 -5.98 1.87
CA TYR A 44 9.28 -5.56 2.09
C TYR A 44 10.16 -6.76 2.47
N SER A 45 11.44 -6.64 2.15
CA SER A 45 12.49 -7.62 2.47
C SER A 45 13.82 -6.90 2.68
N GLY A 46 14.75 -7.54 3.38
CA GLY A 46 16.10 -7.04 3.58
C GLY A 46 16.13 -5.67 4.26
N VAL A 47 17.03 -4.81 3.77
CA VAL A 47 17.14 -3.42 4.20
C VAL A 47 16.57 -2.52 3.11
N ALA A 48 15.61 -1.68 3.47
CA ALA A 48 15.01 -0.70 2.59
C ALA A 48 14.70 0.60 3.35
N ASN A 49 14.27 1.63 2.64
CA ASN A 49 13.98 2.91 3.26
C ASN A 49 12.65 2.89 4.02
N LEU A 50 12.59 3.61 5.14
CA LEU A 50 11.38 4.09 5.77
C LEU A 50 11.43 5.60 5.68
N ARG A 51 10.42 6.25 5.10
CA ARG A 51 10.44 7.69 4.87
C ARG A 51 9.07 8.33 4.79
N GLY A 52 9.08 9.65 4.90
CA GLY A 52 7.94 10.51 4.69
C GLY A 52 8.29 11.97 4.94
N TRP A 53 7.29 12.76 5.28
CA TRP A 53 7.47 14.16 5.64
C TRP A 53 6.49 14.58 6.72
N VAL A 54 6.86 15.62 7.46
CA VAL A 54 6.07 16.17 8.55
C VAL A 54 6.29 17.67 8.68
N VAL A 55 5.20 18.40 8.91
CA VAL A 55 5.22 19.82 9.28
C VAL A 55 4.30 20.03 10.48
N GLY A 56 4.66 20.96 11.37
CA GLY A 56 3.83 21.35 12.51
C GLY A 56 3.89 22.86 12.73
N ALA A 57 2.77 23.51 13.03
CA ALA A 57 2.70 24.97 13.13
C ALA A 57 3.63 25.53 14.23
N ALA A 58 3.79 24.77 15.32
CA ALA A 58 4.75 25.06 16.40
C ALA A 58 6.19 24.60 16.09
N GLY A 59 6.44 23.99 14.94
CA GLY A 59 7.70 23.30 14.62
C GLY A 59 7.77 21.88 15.19
N ILE A 60 8.50 20.99 14.53
CA ILE A 60 8.57 19.57 14.91
C ILE A 60 9.71 19.34 15.90
N SER A 61 9.38 18.75 17.05
CA SER A 61 10.36 18.36 18.07
C SER A 61 11.03 17.03 17.72
N ARG A 62 10.23 16.01 17.39
CA ARG A 62 10.71 14.66 17.09
C ARG A 62 9.69 13.86 16.29
N VAL A 63 10.19 12.81 15.64
CA VAL A 63 9.39 11.78 14.99
C VAL A 63 9.76 10.43 15.59
N GLU A 64 8.76 9.70 16.06
CA GLU A 64 8.89 8.42 16.75
C GLU A 64 8.39 7.28 15.85
N LEU A 65 9.17 6.21 15.77
CA LEU A 65 8.79 4.95 15.12
C LEU A 65 8.31 3.95 16.17
N TYR A 66 7.13 3.40 15.94
CA TYR A 66 6.64 2.22 16.64
C TYR A 66 6.45 1.09 15.63
N VAL A 67 6.86 -0.12 16.00
CA VAL A 67 6.67 -1.34 15.21
C VAL A 67 5.80 -2.28 16.03
N ASP A 68 4.68 -2.71 15.46
CA ASP A 68 3.69 -3.58 16.11
C ASP A 68 3.28 -3.08 17.51
N GLY A 69 3.13 -1.74 17.63
CA GLY A 69 2.73 -1.06 18.86
C GLY A 69 3.87 -0.75 19.84
N VAL A 70 5.08 -1.27 19.62
CA VAL A 70 6.24 -1.07 20.51
C VAL A 70 7.13 0.06 19.99
N PHE A 71 7.54 0.98 20.86
CA PHE A 71 8.49 2.03 20.50
C PHE A 71 9.81 1.41 20.06
N ALA A 72 10.27 1.77 18.85
CA ALA A 72 11.50 1.26 18.27
C ALA A 72 12.63 2.29 18.37
N THR A 73 12.43 3.50 17.81
CA THR A 73 13.47 4.55 17.76
C THR A 73 12.87 5.91 17.39
N HIS A 74 13.64 6.98 17.55
CA HIS A 74 13.40 8.24 16.85
C HIS A 74 13.92 8.17 15.40
N ILE A 75 13.21 8.82 14.48
CA ILE A 75 13.60 8.96 13.08
C ILE A 75 14.21 10.36 12.88
N PRO A 76 15.39 10.46 12.24
CA PRO A 76 15.96 11.77 11.87
C PRO A 76 15.03 12.56 10.93
N VAL A 77 14.85 13.84 11.25
CA VAL A 77 14.14 14.85 10.44
C VAL A 77 15.15 15.85 9.85
N GLY A 78 14.75 16.60 8.83
CA GLY A 78 15.59 17.62 8.19
C GLY A 78 15.90 17.34 6.73
N GLY A 79 15.31 16.30 6.13
CA GLY A 79 15.48 15.97 4.71
C GLY A 79 14.81 17.00 3.80
N GLN A 80 15.49 17.40 2.73
CA GLN A 80 14.98 18.42 1.81
C GLN A 80 13.71 17.97 1.08
N ARG A 81 12.66 18.80 1.14
CA ARG A 81 11.35 18.61 0.54
C ARG A 81 10.80 19.92 0.02
N SER A 82 11.33 20.38 -1.12
CA SER A 82 10.92 21.66 -1.72
C SER A 82 9.46 21.66 -2.19
N ASP A 83 8.91 20.49 -2.51
CA ASP A 83 7.49 20.26 -2.78
C ASP A 83 6.64 20.55 -1.54
N VAL A 84 7.04 20.03 -0.37
CA VAL A 84 6.36 20.28 0.91
C VAL A 84 6.50 21.75 1.30
N GLY A 85 7.69 22.34 1.15
CA GLY A 85 7.93 23.76 1.43
C GLY A 85 7.04 24.71 0.62
N LYS A 86 6.75 24.38 -0.65
CA LYS A 86 5.84 25.14 -1.51
C LYS A 86 4.37 25.00 -1.08
N ASN A 87 3.96 23.80 -0.65
CA ASN A 87 2.58 23.52 -0.24
C ASN A 87 2.26 23.99 1.19
N TYR A 88 3.28 24.06 2.05
CA TYR A 88 3.17 24.43 3.47
C TYR A 88 4.13 25.59 3.83
N PRO A 89 4.07 26.75 3.13
CA PRO A 89 5.08 27.80 3.27
C PRO A 89 5.07 28.50 4.65
N ASN A 90 3.95 28.43 5.37
CA ASN A 90 3.81 29.06 6.70
C ASN A 90 4.30 28.17 7.85
N TYR A 91 4.64 26.91 7.58
CA TYR A 91 5.14 25.99 8.59
C TYR A 91 6.66 26.16 8.75
N PRO A 92 7.18 26.21 9.99
CA PRO A 92 8.62 26.22 10.24
C PRO A 92 9.32 25.06 9.54
N ASP A 93 10.46 25.36 8.90
CA ASP A 93 11.34 24.40 8.23
C ASP A 93 10.66 23.47 7.21
N SER A 94 9.54 23.90 6.62
CA SER A 94 8.76 23.06 5.68
C SER A 94 9.54 22.59 4.45
N SER A 95 10.58 23.32 4.03
CA SER A 95 11.49 22.88 2.95
C SER A 95 12.46 21.78 3.37
N ASN A 96 12.58 21.48 4.66
CA ASN A 96 13.39 20.41 5.25
C ASN A 96 12.52 19.42 6.06
N ALA A 97 11.24 19.32 5.70
CA ALA A 97 10.23 18.52 6.41
C ALA A 97 10.43 16.99 6.31
N GLY A 98 11.39 16.51 5.51
CA GLY A 98 11.58 15.09 5.26
C GLY A 98 12.13 14.34 6.49
N PHE A 99 11.63 13.14 6.71
CA PHE A 99 12.23 12.16 7.61
C PHE A 99 12.56 10.89 6.85
N SER A 100 13.67 10.22 7.20
CA SER A 100 14.04 8.95 6.59
C SER A 100 15.05 8.16 7.41
N MET A 101 15.02 6.84 7.28
CA MET A 101 16.04 5.94 7.79
C MET A 101 16.10 4.64 6.98
N ALA A 102 17.28 4.02 6.90
CA ALA A 102 17.37 2.62 6.50
C ALA A 102 16.76 1.74 7.59
N PHE A 103 15.86 0.84 7.20
CA PHE A 103 15.17 -0.08 8.10
C PHE A 103 15.39 -1.53 7.66
N ASN A 104 15.78 -2.40 8.59
CA ASN A 104 15.95 -3.82 8.33
C ASN A 104 14.62 -4.55 8.51
N TYR A 105 13.84 -4.64 7.43
CA TYR A 105 12.58 -5.38 7.40
C TYR A 105 12.78 -6.88 7.65
N SER A 106 13.93 -7.45 7.27
CA SER A 106 14.25 -8.86 7.55
C SER A 106 14.52 -9.17 9.04
N ALA A 107 14.62 -8.15 9.92
CA ALA A 107 14.63 -8.36 11.36
C ALA A 107 13.26 -8.76 11.92
N LEU A 108 12.18 -8.53 11.16
CA LEU A 108 10.83 -8.93 11.51
C LEU A 108 10.53 -10.37 11.05
N SER A 109 9.48 -10.97 11.61
CA SER A 109 8.95 -12.25 11.13
C SER A 109 8.38 -12.14 9.71
N VAL A 110 8.27 -13.26 9.00
CA VAL A 110 7.48 -13.30 7.76
C VAL A 110 6.01 -13.08 8.12
N GLY A 111 5.30 -12.26 7.34
CA GLY A 111 3.87 -12.01 7.55
C GLY A 111 3.52 -10.54 7.66
N SER A 112 2.33 -10.26 8.21
CA SER A 112 1.78 -8.91 8.34
C SER A 112 2.39 -8.18 9.54
N HIS A 113 2.71 -6.91 9.34
CA HIS A 113 3.25 -6.01 10.35
C HIS A 113 2.64 -4.62 10.19
N ALA A 114 2.71 -3.81 11.23
CA ALA A 114 2.31 -2.41 11.18
C ALA A 114 3.37 -1.50 11.79
N ILE A 115 3.68 -0.40 11.11
CA ILE A 115 4.38 0.71 11.75
C ILE A 115 3.37 1.79 12.13
N ARG A 116 3.70 2.54 13.18
CA ARG A 116 3.07 3.82 13.51
C ARG A 116 4.15 4.87 13.65
N ILE A 117 4.01 5.93 12.86
CA ILE A 117 4.83 7.14 12.95
C ILE A 117 4.08 8.14 13.81
N ARG A 118 4.73 8.64 14.87
CA ARG A 118 4.19 9.70 15.72
C ARG A 118 5.07 10.93 15.64
N ALA A 119 4.51 12.00 15.10
CA ALA A 119 5.12 13.32 15.14
C ALA A 119 4.74 14.02 16.45
N VAL A 120 5.69 14.68 17.09
CA VAL A 120 5.46 15.51 18.26
C VAL A 120 6.05 16.89 17.99
N ASP A 121 5.26 17.94 18.18
CA ASP A 121 5.69 19.32 18.01
C ASP A 121 6.39 19.89 19.27
N LEU A 122 6.88 21.13 19.19
CA LEU A 122 7.55 21.80 20.30
C LEU A 122 6.63 22.13 21.48
N GLU A 123 5.31 22.04 21.30
CA GLU A 123 4.28 22.27 22.33
C GLU A 123 3.74 20.95 22.92
N ASN A 124 4.34 19.81 22.55
CA ASN A 124 3.95 18.44 22.91
C ASN A 124 2.61 17.96 22.36
N ALA A 125 2.01 18.65 21.39
CA ALA A 125 0.93 18.07 20.62
C ALA A 125 1.49 16.99 19.68
N SER A 126 0.67 16.00 19.33
CA SER A 126 1.13 14.88 18.52
C SER A 126 0.12 14.43 17.49
N ARG A 127 0.64 13.91 16.37
CA ARG A 127 -0.13 13.31 15.27
C ARG A 127 0.47 11.97 14.90
N ASP A 128 -0.39 10.98 14.73
CA ASP A 128 -0.02 9.61 14.39
C ASP A 128 -0.44 9.28 12.96
N SER A 129 0.34 8.43 12.30
CA SER A 129 -0.01 7.78 11.04
C SER A 129 0.47 6.33 11.05
N SER A 130 -0.43 5.40 10.74
CA SER A 130 -0.15 3.96 10.78
C SER A 130 -0.21 3.36 9.39
N VAL A 131 0.76 2.50 9.07
CA VAL A 131 0.81 1.78 7.80
C VAL A 131 1.01 0.29 8.05
N GLY A 132 0.11 -0.52 7.49
CA GLY A 132 0.24 -1.98 7.43
C GLY A 132 1.02 -2.40 6.19
N PHE A 133 1.91 -3.37 6.35
CA PHE A 133 2.73 -3.94 5.28
C PHE A 133 2.99 -5.43 5.58
N SER A 134 3.62 -6.13 4.63
CA SER A 134 4.04 -7.52 4.83
C SER A 134 5.54 -7.68 4.67
N VAL A 135 6.11 -8.63 5.39
CA VAL A 135 7.53 -9.00 5.30
C VAL A 135 7.66 -10.36 4.63
N THR A 136 8.62 -10.45 3.71
CA THR A 136 9.15 -11.71 3.17
C THR A 136 10.66 -11.74 3.36
N ARG A 137 11.24 -12.88 3.67
CA ARG A 137 12.69 -13.03 3.89
C ARG A 137 13.11 -14.48 3.72
N PHE A 138 14.41 -14.68 3.49
CA PHE A 138 15.03 -15.99 3.65
C PHE A 138 14.93 -16.44 5.12
N ASP A 139 14.98 -17.75 5.34
CA ASP A 139 14.86 -18.35 6.68
C ASP A 139 15.91 -17.79 7.62
N ASN A 140 17.16 -17.69 7.13
CA ASN A 140 18.22 -16.95 7.78
C ASN A 140 18.08 -15.45 7.41
N PRO A 141 17.76 -14.55 8.38
CA PRO A 141 17.59 -13.13 8.10
C PRO A 141 18.90 -12.41 7.74
N TYR A 142 20.06 -13.03 7.98
CA TYR A 142 21.37 -12.50 7.61
C TYR A 142 22.34 -13.61 7.20
N ILE A 143 22.54 -13.75 5.89
CA ILE A 143 23.47 -14.73 5.30
C ILE A 143 24.84 -14.06 5.14
N ALA A 144 25.72 -14.28 6.11
CA ALA A 144 27.02 -13.61 6.19
C ALA A 144 28.03 -14.09 5.13
N ASP A 145 27.98 -15.38 4.78
CA ASP A 145 28.88 -15.98 3.79
C ASP A 145 28.26 -15.87 2.38
N PRO A 146 28.83 -15.06 1.47
CA PRO A 146 28.29 -14.89 0.13
C PRO A 146 28.32 -16.18 -0.70
N ALA A 147 29.19 -17.16 -0.39
CA ALA A 147 29.23 -18.44 -1.09
C ALA A 147 27.98 -19.31 -0.83
N LYS A 148 27.21 -18.98 0.21
CA LYS A 148 25.94 -19.65 0.52
C LYS A 148 24.77 -19.16 -0.32
N ILE A 149 24.97 -18.19 -1.21
CA ILE A 149 23.98 -17.73 -2.19
C ILE A 149 24.43 -18.19 -3.57
N SER A 150 23.56 -18.86 -4.33
CA SER A 150 23.88 -19.33 -5.67
C SER A 150 22.68 -19.29 -6.60
N LEU A 151 22.93 -18.88 -7.85
CA LEU A 151 22.00 -18.97 -8.98
C LEU A 151 22.32 -20.18 -9.89
N ALA A 152 23.25 -21.05 -9.51
CA ALA A 152 23.56 -22.25 -10.29
C ALA A 152 22.34 -23.17 -10.35
N GLY A 153 21.86 -23.46 -11.57
CA GLY A 153 20.64 -24.25 -11.78
C GLY A 153 19.34 -23.46 -11.63
N ALA A 154 19.42 -22.16 -11.33
CA ALA A 154 18.25 -21.28 -11.30
C ALA A 154 17.76 -20.98 -12.73
N SER A 155 16.45 -20.75 -12.86
CA SER A 155 15.82 -20.30 -14.11
C SER A 155 15.09 -18.98 -13.89
N GLY A 156 15.00 -18.13 -14.91
CA GLY A 156 14.35 -16.83 -14.80
C GLY A 156 13.21 -16.66 -15.81
N THR A 157 12.16 -15.95 -15.40
CA THR A 157 11.11 -15.45 -16.29
C THR A 157 10.94 -13.95 -16.10
N PHE A 158 10.64 -13.25 -17.19
CA PHE A 158 10.41 -11.80 -17.20
C PHE A 158 8.97 -11.52 -17.60
N ASP A 159 8.28 -10.64 -16.85
CA ASP A 159 6.91 -10.21 -17.16
C ASP A 159 6.73 -8.74 -16.80
N GLY A 160 6.67 -7.89 -17.84
CA GLY A 160 6.50 -6.44 -17.73
C GLY A 160 7.56 -5.79 -16.84
N ARG A 161 7.19 -5.56 -15.57
CA ARG A 161 8.01 -4.95 -14.53
C ARG A 161 8.31 -5.92 -13.38
N SER A 162 8.42 -7.21 -13.70
CA SER A 162 8.65 -8.29 -12.74
C SER A 162 9.70 -9.26 -13.27
N LEU A 163 10.56 -9.72 -12.36
CA LEU A 163 11.51 -10.80 -12.57
C LEU A 163 11.19 -11.91 -11.58
N SER A 164 10.96 -13.12 -12.08
CA SER A 164 10.84 -14.31 -11.22
C SER A 164 12.05 -15.20 -11.44
N LEU A 165 12.74 -15.52 -10.36
CA LEU A 165 13.83 -16.49 -10.32
C LEU A 165 13.32 -17.75 -9.62
N LYS A 166 13.57 -18.90 -10.22
CA LYS A 166 13.27 -20.21 -9.66
C LYS A 166 14.52 -20.94 -9.29
N ASN A 167 14.44 -21.78 -8.27
CA ASN A 167 15.54 -22.62 -7.79
C ASN A 167 16.80 -21.83 -7.37
N VAL A 168 16.62 -20.65 -6.76
CA VAL A 168 17.71 -19.90 -6.13
C VAL A 168 18.13 -20.62 -4.85
N THR A 169 19.42 -20.92 -4.69
CA THR A 169 19.91 -21.54 -3.45
C THR A 169 20.41 -20.48 -2.48
N ALA A 170 19.96 -20.52 -1.23
CA ALA A 170 20.39 -19.65 -0.15
C ALA A 170 20.51 -20.43 1.17
N ASP A 171 21.69 -20.42 1.79
CA ASP A 171 21.99 -21.10 3.08
C ASP A 171 21.53 -22.57 3.12
N GLY A 172 21.78 -23.31 2.02
CA GLY A 172 21.44 -24.72 1.88
C GLY A 172 19.98 -25.02 1.57
N LYS A 173 19.14 -24.00 1.40
CA LYS A 173 17.73 -24.14 0.98
C LYS A 173 17.52 -23.58 -0.41
N VAL A 174 16.48 -24.08 -1.08
CA VAL A 174 16.09 -23.64 -2.42
C VAL A 174 14.88 -22.73 -2.30
N TYR A 175 14.86 -21.65 -3.07
CA TYR A 175 13.85 -20.61 -3.04
C TYR A 175 13.43 -20.20 -4.44
N ASP A 176 12.17 -19.82 -4.54
CA ASP A 176 11.68 -19.01 -5.63
C ASP A 176 11.56 -17.57 -5.17
N VAL A 177 12.13 -16.66 -5.95
CA VAL A 177 12.27 -15.25 -5.61
C VAL A 177 11.62 -14.41 -6.70
N ARG A 178 10.69 -13.55 -6.32
CA ARG A 178 10.12 -12.54 -7.22
C ARG A 178 10.65 -11.17 -6.85
N LEU A 179 11.02 -10.43 -7.89
CA LEU A 179 11.34 -9.02 -7.81
C LEU A 179 10.35 -8.24 -8.67
N ASP A 180 9.88 -7.11 -8.17
CA ASP A 180 9.03 -6.19 -8.91
C ASP A 180 9.65 -4.78 -8.88
N TRP A 181 9.44 -4.02 -9.96
CA TRP A 181 9.82 -2.61 -10.00
C TRP A 181 9.06 -1.82 -8.93
N ARG A 182 9.79 -1.11 -8.07
CA ARG A 182 9.25 -0.13 -7.14
C ARG A 182 9.78 1.25 -7.50
N THR A 183 8.89 2.14 -7.91
CA THR A 183 9.25 3.50 -8.34
C THR A 183 9.87 4.29 -7.19
N GLU A 184 9.38 4.10 -5.97
CA GLU A 184 9.88 4.77 -4.76
C GLU A 184 11.33 4.40 -4.47
N ALA A 185 11.73 3.16 -4.82
CA ALA A 185 13.09 2.66 -4.67
C ALA A 185 13.94 2.83 -5.95
N GLN A 186 13.34 3.28 -7.06
CA GLN A 186 13.98 3.35 -8.39
C GLN A 186 14.68 2.05 -8.79
N GLY A 187 14.07 0.91 -8.48
CA GLY A 187 14.70 -0.40 -8.71
C GLY A 187 13.77 -1.59 -8.55
N PHE A 188 14.25 -2.75 -8.97
CA PHE A 188 13.60 -4.03 -8.72
C PHE A 188 13.90 -4.48 -7.29
N VAL A 189 12.84 -4.63 -6.49
CA VAL A 189 12.93 -5.03 -5.09
C VAL A 189 12.29 -6.39 -4.90
N ILE A 190 12.78 -7.17 -3.93
CA ILE A 190 12.21 -8.47 -3.61
C ILE A 190 10.83 -8.29 -2.98
N THR A 191 9.82 -8.92 -3.59
CA THR A 191 8.41 -8.89 -3.17
C THR A 191 7.90 -10.27 -2.77
N GLN A 192 8.66 -11.32 -3.08
CA GLN A 192 8.39 -12.69 -2.64
C GLN A 192 9.68 -13.47 -2.48
N ILE A 193 9.82 -14.15 -1.35
CA ILE A 193 10.75 -15.25 -1.12
C ILE A 193 9.90 -16.42 -0.64
N ALA A 194 9.85 -17.48 -1.43
CA ALA A 194 9.13 -18.69 -1.11
C ALA A 194 10.13 -19.84 -1.07
N ALA A 195 10.28 -20.48 0.08
CA ALA A 195 11.07 -21.71 0.16
C ALA A 195 10.42 -22.75 -0.76
N VAL A 196 11.22 -23.32 -1.66
CA VAL A 196 10.84 -24.52 -2.39
C VAL A 196 10.97 -25.66 -1.39
N GLY A 197 9.87 -25.94 -0.69
CA GLY A 197 9.78 -27.08 0.21
C GLY A 197 9.74 -28.40 -0.56
N GLU A 198 9.64 -29.51 0.18
CA GLU A 198 9.03 -30.69 -0.40
C GLU A 198 7.64 -30.31 -0.92
N PRO A 199 7.21 -30.85 -2.08
CA PRO A 199 5.85 -30.64 -2.57
C PRO A 199 4.87 -30.83 -1.41
N PRO A 200 3.91 -29.91 -1.21
CA PRO A 200 2.83 -30.17 -0.26
C PRO A 200 2.25 -31.56 -0.58
N ALA A 201 2.06 -32.39 0.44
CA ALA A 201 1.47 -33.71 0.25
C ALA A 201 0.07 -33.60 -0.38
N ASP A 202 -0.63 -32.50 -0.06
CA ASP A 202 -1.93 -32.16 -0.61
C ASP A 202 -1.83 -31.50 -1.99
N ASN A 203 -2.77 -31.86 -2.87
CA ASN A 203 -2.94 -31.23 -4.17
C ASN A 203 -3.92 -30.05 -4.09
N PHE A 204 -3.38 -28.84 -4.16
CA PHE A 204 -4.09 -27.56 -4.22
C PHE A 204 -4.44 -27.12 -5.64
N SER A 205 -4.36 -28.00 -6.65
CA SER A 205 -4.95 -27.74 -7.96
C SER A 205 -6.48 -27.76 -7.86
N GLY A 206 -7.16 -26.87 -8.58
CA GLY A 206 -8.63 -26.82 -8.63
C GLY A 206 -9.17 -25.43 -8.91
N ALA A 207 -10.48 -25.33 -8.98
CA ALA A 207 -11.19 -24.06 -8.97
C ALA A 207 -11.45 -23.64 -7.53
N TYR A 208 -11.25 -22.36 -7.24
CA TYR A 208 -11.48 -21.76 -5.93
C TYR A 208 -12.36 -20.53 -6.09
N HIS A 209 -13.35 -20.42 -5.22
CA HIS A 209 -14.21 -19.25 -5.12
C HIS A 209 -13.89 -18.49 -3.84
N SER A 210 -13.74 -17.18 -3.96
CA SER A 210 -13.47 -16.30 -2.82
C SER A 210 -14.60 -15.30 -2.63
N LYS A 211 -14.99 -15.06 -1.37
CA LYS A 211 -15.87 -13.96 -0.97
C LYS A 211 -15.10 -13.08 0.01
N VAL A 212 -14.86 -11.83 -0.37
CA VAL A 212 -14.02 -10.94 0.41
C VAL A 212 -14.68 -9.58 0.62
N ALA A 213 -14.39 -8.96 1.76
CA ALA A 213 -14.83 -7.62 2.11
C ALA A 213 -13.64 -6.66 2.15
N GLN A 214 -13.86 -5.42 1.75
CA GLN A 214 -12.83 -4.39 1.72
C GLN A 214 -12.38 -4.05 3.14
N THR A 215 -11.08 -4.14 3.40
CA THR A 215 -10.45 -3.78 4.67
C THR A 215 -9.73 -2.44 4.60
N SER A 216 -9.35 -1.99 3.41
CA SER A 216 -8.65 -0.73 3.20
C SER A 216 -8.86 -0.22 1.78
N ASN A 217 -8.94 1.10 1.61
CA ASN A 217 -8.88 1.74 0.30
C ASN A 217 -8.06 3.02 0.41
N SER A 218 -6.93 3.07 -0.28
CA SER A 218 -6.09 4.27 -0.36
C SER A 218 -6.36 5.09 -1.62
N CYS A 219 -7.28 4.65 -2.47
CA CYS A 219 -7.66 5.36 -3.69
C CYS A 219 -8.58 6.54 -3.37
N VAL A 220 -8.48 7.59 -4.18
CA VAL A 220 -9.34 8.78 -4.09
C VAL A 220 -10.77 8.51 -4.58
N PHE A 221 -10.98 7.38 -5.26
CA PHE A 221 -12.27 6.90 -5.73
C PHE A 221 -12.77 5.73 -4.87
N ALA A 222 -14.08 5.57 -4.84
CA ALA A 222 -14.71 4.45 -4.15
C ALA A 222 -14.43 3.13 -4.90
N VAL A 223 -14.02 2.12 -4.16
CA VAL A 223 -13.97 0.73 -4.62
C VAL A 223 -15.08 -0.03 -3.90
N ALA A 224 -15.67 -1.04 -4.54
CA ALA A 224 -16.79 -1.79 -3.98
C ALA A 224 -16.41 -2.42 -2.63
N SER A 225 -17.33 -2.41 -1.68
CA SER A 225 -17.10 -2.90 -0.31
C SER A 225 -17.00 -4.43 -0.22
N GLN A 226 -17.47 -5.16 -1.24
CA GLN A 226 -17.40 -6.61 -1.34
C GLN A 226 -17.11 -7.03 -2.78
N THR A 227 -16.35 -8.11 -2.93
CA THR A 227 -16.02 -8.67 -4.24
C THR A 227 -15.85 -10.19 -4.18
N GLU A 228 -15.94 -10.81 -5.35
CA GLU A 228 -15.74 -12.24 -5.53
C GLU A 228 -14.65 -12.50 -6.57
N SER A 229 -13.89 -13.58 -6.35
CA SER A 229 -12.78 -14.02 -7.21
C SER A 229 -12.92 -15.50 -7.52
N GLU A 230 -12.56 -15.88 -8.75
CA GLU A 230 -12.55 -17.26 -9.23
C GLU A 230 -11.15 -17.65 -9.71
N LEU A 231 -10.40 -18.34 -8.86
CA LEU A 231 -9.06 -18.83 -9.21
C LEU A 231 -9.13 -20.26 -9.73
N LYS A 232 -8.61 -20.51 -10.93
CA LYS A 232 -8.41 -21.86 -11.47
C LYS A 232 -6.93 -22.18 -11.49
N LEU A 233 -6.48 -23.02 -10.56
CA LEU A 233 -5.08 -23.27 -10.28
C LEU A 233 -4.65 -24.68 -10.65
N THR A 234 -3.41 -24.80 -11.10
CA THR A 234 -2.66 -26.04 -11.33
C THR A 234 -1.36 -25.98 -10.53
N GLN A 235 -1.09 -27.05 -9.78
CA GLN A 235 0.08 -27.18 -8.95
C GLN A 235 1.16 -28.05 -9.60
N ASN A 236 2.42 -27.62 -9.48
CA ASN A 236 3.59 -28.43 -9.81
C ASN A 236 4.64 -28.27 -8.69
N GLY A 237 4.73 -29.24 -7.78
CA GLY A 237 5.53 -29.10 -6.56
C GLY A 237 4.96 -28.00 -5.67
N SER A 238 5.79 -27.03 -5.28
CA SER A 238 5.37 -25.82 -4.56
C SER A 238 4.80 -24.73 -5.47
N GLN A 239 4.80 -24.93 -6.80
CA GLN A 239 4.36 -23.91 -7.76
C GLN A 239 2.86 -23.94 -7.97
N LEU A 240 2.27 -22.77 -8.11
CA LEU A 240 0.92 -22.59 -8.58
C LEU A 240 0.91 -21.71 -9.83
N SER A 241 0.14 -22.15 -10.83
CA SER A 241 -0.13 -21.39 -12.04
C SER A 241 -1.60 -21.52 -12.40
N GLY A 242 -2.19 -20.52 -13.04
CA GLY A 242 -3.61 -20.57 -13.30
C GLY A 242 -4.17 -19.30 -13.90
N THR A 243 -5.47 -19.12 -13.73
CA THR A 243 -6.19 -17.91 -14.15
C THR A 243 -7.14 -17.43 -13.06
N GLU A 244 -7.29 -16.11 -12.99
CA GLU A 244 -8.43 -15.43 -12.36
C GLU A 244 -9.52 -15.26 -13.41
N SER A 245 -10.75 -15.64 -13.05
CA SER A 245 -11.97 -15.54 -13.87
C SER A 245 -11.73 -16.06 -15.30
N ASN A 246 -11.02 -17.19 -15.42
CA ASN A 246 -10.61 -17.87 -16.66
C ASN A 246 -9.83 -17.03 -17.69
N THR A 247 -9.40 -15.82 -17.35
CA THR A 247 -8.88 -14.85 -18.32
C THR A 247 -7.52 -14.31 -17.92
N LEU A 248 -7.38 -13.81 -16.69
CA LEU A 248 -6.17 -13.15 -16.26
C LEU A 248 -5.20 -14.17 -15.67
N SER A 249 -4.04 -14.34 -16.27
CA SER A 249 -3.05 -15.30 -15.78
C SER A 249 -2.58 -14.93 -14.38
N VAL A 250 -2.47 -15.93 -13.51
CA VAL A 250 -1.91 -15.81 -12.15
C VAL A 250 -0.83 -16.86 -11.94
N ALA A 251 0.20 -16.51 -11.18
CA ALA A 251 1.25 -17.44 -10.80
C ALA A 251 1.79 -17.12 -9.41
N GLY A 252 2.36 -18.13 -8.77
CA GLY A 252 3.01 -17.98 -7.48
C GLY A 252 3.30 -19.33 -6.84
N THR A 253 3.20 -19.40 -5.53
CA THR A 253 3.67 -20.57 -4.76
C THR A 253 2.70 -20.96 -3.65
N VAL A 254 2.82 -22.20 -3.20
CA VAL A 254 2.21 -22.74 -1.99
C VAL A 254 3.26 -23.51 -1.18
N ASP A 255 3.28 -23.29 0.13
CA ASP A 255 4.16 -24.02 1.05
C ASP A 255 3.53 -25.31 1.59
N SER A 256 4.29 -26.09 2.35
CA SER A 256 3.84 -27.33 2.99
C SER A 256 2.70 -27.16 3.99
N LEU A 257 2.44 -25.95 4.47
CA LEU A 257 1.35 -25.62 5.39
C LEU A 257 0.10 -25.13 4.63
N GLY A 258 0.16 -25.07 3.30
CA GLY A 258 -0.90 -24.58 2.45
C GLY A 258 -1.00 -23.05 2.39
N ASN A 259 0.01 -22.33 2.89
CA ASN A 259 0.07 -20.87 2.70
C ASN A 259 0.45 -20.59 1.25
N PHE A 260 -0.36 -19.77 0.57
CA PHE A 260 -0.15 -19.43 -0.82
C PHE A 260 0.06 -17.94 -1.01
N SER A 261 0.83 -17.60 -2.05
CA SER A 261 1.00 -16.24 -2.55
C SER A 261 0.94 -16.30 -4.07
N LEU A 262 0.01 -15.56 -4.68
CA LEU A 262 -0.17 -15.47 -6.13
C LEU A 262 -0.15 -14.01 -6.55
N THR A 263 0.30 -13.76 -7.78
CA THR A 263 0.22 -12.45 -8.41
C THR A 263 -0.29 -12.63 -9.84
N SER A 264 -1.22 -11.77 -10.25
CA SER A 264 -1.70 -11.74 -11.62
C SER A 264 -0.71 -11.05 -12.54
N VAL A 265 -0.82 -11.32 -13.85
CA VAL A 265 -0.27 -10.42 -14.86
C VAL A 265 -0.99 -9.07 -14.79
N ARG A 266 -0.37 -8.02 -15.36
CA ARG A 266 -0.91 -6.66 -15.35
C ARG A 266 -1.99 -6.50 -16.42
N GLN A 267 -3.10 -5.89 -16.04
CA GLN A 267 -4.14 -5.43 -16.95
C GLN A 267 -3.88 -3.96 -17.29
N VAL A 268 -3.75 -3.66 -18.57
CA VAL A 268 -3.71 -2.27 -19.04
C VAL A 268 -5.14 -1.76 -19.12
N GLN A 269 -5.40 -0.63 -18.47
CA GLN A 269 -6.69 0.07 -18.51
C GLN A 269 -6.65 1.18 -19.57
N ASN A 270 -7.82 1.47 -20.16
CA ASN A 270 -8.00 2.38 -21.31
C ASN A 270 -7.26 3.71 -21.13
N SER A 271 -6.07 3.75 -21.71
CA SER A 271 -5.16 4.87 -21.63
C SER A 271 -5.54 5.92 -22.66
N SER A 272 -5.81 7.15 -22.23
CA SER A 272 -5.72 8.27 -23.16
C SER A 272 -4.28 8.36 -23.69
N ALA A 273 -4.04 9.18 -24.72
CA ALA A 273 -2.68 9.35 -25.24
C ALA A 273 -1.68 9.85 -24.17
N SER A 274 -2.16 10.48 -23.08
CA SER A 274 -1.34 11.09 -22.03
C SER A 274 -1.41 10.40 -20.67
N CYS A 275 -2.34 9.47 -20.45
CA CYS A 275 -2.48 8.75 -19.19
C CYS A 275 -2.64 7.26 -19.46
N ARG A 276 -1.76 6.44 -18.88
CA ARG A 276 -1.88 4.97 -18.89
C ARG A 276 -2.13 4.48 -17.47
N GLY A 277 -3.25 3.78 -17.28
CA GLY A 277 -3.52 3.03 -16.06
C GLY A 277 -3.15 1.55 -16.23
N GLU A 278 -2.57 0.96 -15.20
CA GLU A 278 -2.37 -0.48 -15.10
C GLU A 278 -2.88 -0.96 -13.74
N SER A 279 -3.45 -2.16 -13.70
CA SER A 279 -3.84 -2.81 -12.46
C SER A 279 -3.41 -4.26 -12.42
N TYR A 280 -3.15 -4.77 -11.23
CA TYR A 280 -2.87 -6.19 -10.99
C TYR A 280 -3.34 -6.59 -9.61
N PHE A 281 -3.39 -7.90 -9.38
CA PHE A 281 -3.89 -8.49 -8.15
C PHE A 281 -2.79 -9.27 -7.46
N SER A 282 -2.75 -9.13 -6.14
CA SER A 282 -1.95 -9.98 -5.26
C SER A 282 -2.88 -10.75 -4.33
N TYR A 283 -2.69 -12.06 -4.25
CA TYR A 283 -3.45 -12.95 -3.38
C TYR A 283 -2.51 -13.55 -2.36
N ARG A 284 -2.91 -13.55 -1.09
CA ARG A 284 -2.19 -14.26 -0.01
C ARG A 284 -3.19 -14.94 0.87
N GLY A 285 -2.91 -16.17 1.29
CA GLY A 285 -3.88 -16.91 2.08
C GLY A 285 -3.37 -18.24 2.55
N ASN A 286 -4.29 -19.04 3.10
CA ASN A 286 -4.03 -20.40 3.50
C ASN A 286 -5.20 -21.29 3.05
N PHE A 287 -4.92 -22.32 2.24
CA PHE A 287 -5.98 -23.19 1.73
C PHE A 287 -6.66 -24.03 2.83
N PRO A 288 -5.94 -24.72 3.74
CA PRO A 288 -6.59 -25.46 4.83
C PRO A 288 -7.45 -24.57 5.75
N GLY A 289 -6.96 -23.38 6.09
CA GLY A 289 -7.63 -22.37 6.90
C GLY A 289 -8.70 -21.58 6.15
N GLN A 290 -8.82 -21.80 4.83
CA GLN A 290 -9.79 -21.14 3.95
C GLN A 290 -9.76 -19.61 4.03
N THR A 291 -8.58 -19.02 4.20
CA THR A 291 -8.40 -17.58 4.28
C THR A 291 -7.75 -17.02 3.02
N VAL A 292 -8.18 -15.84 2.61
CA VAL A 292 -7.53 -15.07 1.54
C VAL A 292 -7.59 -13.58 1.81
N ALA A 293 -6.48 -12.91 1.54
CA ALA A 293 -6.37 -11.48 1.37
C ALA A 293 -6.09 -11.19 -0.10
N ILE A 294 -6.84 -10.27 -0.68
CA ILE A 294 -6.67 -9.83 -2.07
C ILE A 294 -6.33 -8.35 -2.03
N THR A 295 -5.27 -7.95 -2.72
CA THR A 295 -4.93 -6.54 -2.92
C THR A 295 -5.01 -6.23 -4.40
N ILE A 296 -5.74 -5.18 -4.75
CA ILE A 296 -5.72 -4.57 -6.07
C ILE A 296 -4.71 -3.43 -6.01
N GLN A 297 -3.73 -3.46 -6.91
CA GLN A 297 -2.78 -2.38 -7.09
C GLN A 297 -3.13 -1.59 -8.35
N TYR A 298 -3.35 -0.28 -8.22
CA TYR A 298 -3.56 0.65 -9.33
C TYR A 298 -2.31 1.50 -9.51
N GLU A 299 -1.81 1.53 -10.74
CA GLU A 299 -0.64 2.30 -11.11
C GLU A 299 -0.92 3.17 -12.33
N TYR A 300 -0.57 4.45 -12.22
CA TYR A 300 -0.88 5.46 -13.21
C TYR A 300 0.41 6.09 -13.74
N PHE A 301 0.47 6.25 -15.07
CA PHE A 301 1.64 6.76 -15.78
C PHE A 301 1.27 7.94 -16.67
N GLY A 302 2.13 8.95 -16.69
CA GLY A 302 1.90 10.18 -17.44
C GLY A 302 1.03 11.17 -16.68
N SER A 303 0.23 11.94 -17.40
CA SER A 303 -0.61 13.01 -16.84
C SER A 303 -1.97 12.49 -16.42
N CYS A 304 -1.99 11.50 -15.53
CA CYS A 304 -3.23 10.96 -14.98
C CYS A 304 -3.79 11.87 -13.87
N PRO A 305 -5.12 12.00 -13.74
CA PRO A 305 -5.74 12.71 -12.63
C PRO A 305 -5.65 11.94 -11.31
N TYR A 306 -5.28 10.66 -11.37
CA TYR A 306 -5.15 9.75 -10.25
C TYR A 306 -3.69 9.44 -9.95
N SER A 307 -3.40 9.14 -8.68
CA SER A 307 -2.10 8.66 -8.23
C SER A 307 -2.17 7.16 -7.89
N ASN A 308 -1.01 6.51 -7.82
CA ASN A 308 -0.93 5.10 -7.45
C ASN A 308 -1.65 4.86 -6.12
N CYS A 309 -2.46 3.81 -6.08
CA CYS A 309 -3.25 3.50 -4.90
C CYS A 309 -3.54 2.00 -4.81
N THR A 310 -4.07 1.57 -3.67
CA THR A 310 -4.41 0.17 -3.42
C THR A 310 -5.78 0.03 -2.78
N ALA A 311 -6.47 -1.06 -3.11
CA ALA A 311 -7.65 -1.52 -2.40
C ALA A 311 -7.37 -2.92 -1.84
N GLY A 312 -7.56 -3.09 -0.54
CA GLY A 312 -7.28 -4.33 0.19
C GLY A 312 -8.56 -4.99 0.65
N PHE A 313 -8.62 -6.31 0.54
CA PHE A 313 -9.76 -7.14 0.86
C PHE A 313 -9.33 -8.36 1.67
N GLN A 314 -10.20 -8.85 2.53
CA GLN A 314 -10.01 -10.11 3.25
C GLN A 314 -11.31 -10.90 3.31
N GLY A 315 -11.19 -12.22 3.36
CA GLY A 315 -12.33 -13.11 3.51
C GLY A 315 -11.94 -14.57 3.36
N SER A 316 -12.89 -15.35 2.87
CA SER A 316 -12.73 -16.80 2.74
C SER A 316 -12.48 -17.23 1.31
N ILE A 317 -11.68 -18.27 1.13
CA ILE A 317 -11.47 -18.97 -0.13
C ILE A 317 -11.82 -20.45 0.03
N THR A 318 -12.68 -20.97 -0.83
CA THR A 318 -13.12 -22.38 -0.79
C THR A 318 -12.89 -23.05 -2.13
N LYS A 319 -12.52 -24.34 -2.10
CA LYS A 319 -12.34 -25.14 -3.31
C LYS A 319 -13.73 -25.52 -3.84
N THR A 320 -14.01 -25.18 -5.10
CA THR A 320 -15.28 -25.52 -5.75
C THR A 320 -15.30 -27.03 -6.03
N SER A 321 -16.16 -27.76 -5.34
CA SER A 321 -16.35 -29.20 -5.56
C SER A 321 -16.95 -29.45 -6.95
N SER A 322 -16.29 -30.28 -7.76
CA SER A 322 -16.88 -30.79 -9.01
C SER A 322 -17.90 -31.89 -8.69
N THR A 323 -19.04 -31.52 -8.12
CA THR A 323 -20.21 -32.40 -8.08
C THR A 323 -21.27 -31.79 -8.97
N THR A 324 -21.34 -32.28 -10.21
CA THR A 324 -22.56 -32.28 -11.02
C THR A 324 -23.69 -32.88 -10.18
N HIS A 325 -24.59 -32.04 -9.69
CA HIS A 325 -25.96 -32.44 -9.45
C HIS A 325 -26.83 -31.74 -10.49
N ALA A 326 -27.46 -32.60 -11.29
CA ALA A 326 -28.49 -32.25 -12.25
C ALA A 326 -29.62 -31.44 -11.61
N GLU A 327 -30.23 -30.63 -12.45
CA GLU A 327 -31.52 -29.95 -12.31
C GLU A 327 -32.36 -30.36 -11.09
N ASP A 328 -32.62 -29.41 -10.20
CA ASP A 328 -33.95 -29.32 -9.59
C ASP A 328 -34.39 -27.85 -9.55
N SER A 329 -35.53 -27.61 -10.17
CA SER A 329 -36.19 -26.33 -10.30
C SER A 329 -37.27 -26.28 -9.23
N ASP A 330 -37.00 -25.72 -8.05
CA ASP A 330 -38.03 -24.98 -7.31
C ASP A 330 -37.48 -24.11 -6.15
N ARG A 331 -37.58 -22.79 -6.37
CA ARG A 331 -37.98 -21.72 -5.43
C ARG A 331 -37.64 -21.83 -3.94
N ALA A 332 -36.77 -20.93 -3.46
CA ALA A 332 -37.11 -19.98 -2.37
C ALA A 332 -36.06 -18.87 -2.22
N THR A 333 -36.58 -17.65 -2.09
CA THR A 333 -35.94 -16.35 -1.88
C THR A 333 -34.96 -16.32 -0.69
N ALA A 334 -33.69 -16.00 -0.97
CA ALA A 334 -32.75 -15.42 -0.01
C ALA A 334 -31.93 -14.34 -0.75
N GLY A 335 -31.77 -13.17 -0.13
CA GLY A 335 -31.27 -11.95 -0.79
C GLY A 335 -29.96 -12.16 -1.55
N VAL A 336 -29.99 -11.79 -2.84
CA VAL A 336 -28.80 -11.68 -3.69
C VAL A 336 -27.99 -10.50 -3.17
N GLY A 337 -26.99 -10.79 -2.33
CA GLY A 337 -25.90 -9.85 -2.08
C GLY A 337 -25.15 -9.67 -3.40
N ASN A 338 -25.32 -8.52 -4.03
CA ASN A 338 -24.77 -8.21 -5.35
C ASN A 338 -23.28 -7.88 -5.20
N SER A 339 -22.43 -8.90 -5.08
CA SER A 339 -20.97 -8.75 -5.01
C SER A 339 -20.42 -8.51 -6.42
N THR A 340 -19.57 -7.48 -6.58
CA THR A 340 -18.97 -7.14 -7.87
C THR A 340 -17.82 -8.10 -8.21
N PRO A 341 -17.72 -8.66 -9.43
CA PRO A 341 -16.58 -9.49 -9.83
C PRO A 341 -15.24 -8.75 -9.70
N LEU A 342 -14.19 -9.44 -9.24
CA LEU A 342 -12.89 -8.83 -8.96
C LEU A 342 -12.28 -8.13 -10.18
N LEU A 343 -12.39 -8.74 -11.38
CA LEU A 343 -11.88 -8.15 -12.61
C LEU A 343 -12.60 -6.87 -13.03
N GLU A 344 -13.83 -6.64 -12.57
CA GLU A 344 -14.53 -5.37 -12.82
C GLU A 344 -13.99 -4.25 -11.94
N LEU A 345 -13.54 -4.56 -10.72
CA LEU A 345 -12.93 -3.58 -9.83
C LEU A 345 -11.56 -3.11 -10.31
N ALA A 346 -10.85 -3.92 -11.09
CA ALA A 346 -9.57 -3.52 -11.69
C ALA A 346 -9.70 -2.45 -12.77
N LYS A 347 -10.91 -2.25 -13.33
CA LYS A 347 -11.16 -1.21 -14.31
C LYS A 347 -11.20 0.14 -13.61
N GLU A 348 -10.56 1.13 -14.20
CA GLU A 348 -10.71 2.53 -13.76
C GLU A 348 -12.20 2.86 -13.67
N PRO A 349 -12.65 3.68 -12.70
CA PRO A 349 -14.03 4.13 -12.68
C PRO A 349 -14.31 4.84 -14.01
N GLN A 350 -14.95 4.11 -14.94
CA GLN A 350 -15.55 4.72 -16.11
C GLN A 350 -16.60 5.65 -15.56
N GLU A 351 -16.31 6.95 -15.57
CA GLU A 351 -17.30 8.02 -15.58
C GLU A 351 -18.58 7.60 -14.83
N LEU A 352 -18.48 7.47 -13.50
CA LEU A 352 -19.67 7.35 -12.67
C LEU A 352 -20.40 8.70 -12.77
N ASP A 353 -21.22 8.79 -13.81
CA ASP A 353 -22.29 9.75 -14.08
C ASP A 353 -21.96 11.18 -13.65
N VAL A 354 -21.44 11.98 -14.59
CA VAL A 354 -21.70 13.43 -14.57
C VAL A 354 -23.21 13.59 -14.73
N ARG A 355 -23.92 13.71 -13.62
CA ARG A 355 -25.27 14.25 -13.56
C ARG A 355 -25.30 15.54 -12.76
#